data_AF-A0A951E1E4-F1
#
_entry.id   AF-A0A951E1E4-F1
#
_cell.length_a   1.000
_cell.length_b   1.000
_cell.length_c   1.000
_cell.angle_alpha   90.00
_cell.angle_beta   90.00
_cell.angle_gamma   90.00
#
_symmetry.space_group_name_H-M   'P 1'
#
loop_
_entity.id
_entity.type
_entity.pdbx_description
1 polymer ?
#
loop_
_entity_poly.entity_id
_entity_poly.type
_entity_poly.pdbx_seq_one_letter_code
_entity_poly.pdbx_strand_id
1 'polypeptide(L)' 'MPPVQEEKSHFVKNSVLYKEFLAEREEILKHKWIESEKAGKDIGFEKALLDWIVKHRSNWRAKRMKETRAEKAAS' A
#
# COMPACT_ATOMS: atom_id res chain seq x y z
N MET A 1 -11.90 -15.63 -30.02
CA MET A 1 -12.25 -14.51 -29.11
C MET A 1 -11.32 -14.60 -27.92
N PRO A 2 -10.49 -13.60 -27.61
CA PRO A 2 -9.74 -13.61 -26.37
C PRO A 2 -10.73 -13.55 -25.19
N PRO A 3 -10.45 -14.23 -24.06
CA PRO A 3 -11.37 -14.23 -22.94
C PRO A 3 -11.42 -12.82 -22.33
N VAL A 4 -12.62 -12.27 -22.23
CA VAL A 4 -12.99 -10.96 -21.64
C VAL A 4 -12.43 -10.74 -20.21
N GLN A 5 -11.86 -11.79 -19.60
CA GLN A 5 -11.27 -11.80 -18.26
C GLN A 5 -9.89 -11.12 -18.21
N GLU A 6 -9.12 -11.14 -19.30
CA GLU A 6 -7.74 -10.63 -19.31
C GLU A 6 -7.69 -9.10 -19.40
N GLU A 7 -8.63 -8.49 -20.13
CA GLU A 7 -8.76 -7.02 -20.22
C GLU A 7 -9.19 -6.38 -18.89
N LYS A 8 -10.08 -7.03 -18.13
CA LYS A 8 -10.48 -6.55 -16.79
C LYS A 8 -9.32 -6.56 -15.80
N SER A 9 -8.49 -7.61 -15.84
CA SER A 9 -7.27 -7.72 -15.01
C SER A 9 -6.27 -6.60 -15.32
N HIS A 10 -6.09 -6.27 -16.60
CA HIS A 10 -5.22 -5.17 -17.02
C HIS A 10 -5.77 -3.79 -16.62
N PHE A 11 -7.08 -3.58 -16.72
CA PHE A 11 -7.72 -2.34 -16.29
C PHE A 11 -7.57 -2.09 -14.78
N VAL A 12 -7.69 -3.14 -13.95
CA VAL A 12 -7.46 -3.03 -12.51
C VAL A 12 -5.99 -2.75 -12.20
N LYS A 13 -5.05 -3.39 -12.90
CA LYS A 13 -3.59 -3.14 -12.74
C LYS A 13 -3.19 -1.70 -13.08
N ASN A 14 -3.88 -1.06 -14.02
CA ASN A 14 -3.66 0.35 -14.36
C ASN A 14 -4.50 1.33 -13.53
N SER A 15 -5.40 0.82 -12.70
CA SER A 15 -6.25 1.62 -11.84
C SER A 15 -5.46 2.24 -10.69
N VAL A 16 -5.87 3.46 -10.30
CA VAL A 16 -5.41 4.14 -9.08
C VAL A 16 -5.51 3.20 -7.88
N LEU A 17 -6.56 2.38 -7.80
CA LEU A 17 -6.74 1.43 -6.69
C LEU A 17 -5.59 0.43 -6.55
N TYR A 18 -5.09 -0.13 -7.66
CA TYR A 18 -4.00 -1.10 -7.61
C TYR A 18 -2.67 -0.43 -7.25
N LYS A 19 -2.44 0.80 -7.74
CA LYS A 19 -1.29 1.61 -7.33
C LYS A 19 -1.35 1.97 -5.84
N GLU A 20 -2.53 2.28 -5.31
CA GLU A 20 -2.75 2.49 -3.87
C GLU A 20 -2.48 1.24 -3.06
N PHE A 21 -2.93 0.08 -3.53
CA PHE A 21 -2.68 -1.19 -2.88
C PHE A 21 -1.19 -1.55 -2.83
N LEU A 22 -0.46 -1.35 -3.94
CA LEU A 22 0.98 -1.60 -3.98
C LEU A 22 1.74 -0.71 -3.01
N ALA A 23 1.41 0.58 -2.96
CA ALA A 23 2.05 1.51 -2.03
C ALA A 23 1.73 1.17 -0.56
N GLU A 24 0.49 0.77 -0.26
CA GLU A 24 0.11 0.31 1.08
C GLU A 24 0.92 -0.95 1.46
N ARG A 25 1.09 -1.89 0.53
CA ARG A 25 1.93 -3.09 0.74
C ARG A 25 3.39 -2.74 1.00
N GLU A 26 3.96 -1.79 0.26
CA GLU A 26 5.34 -1.35 0.46
C GLU A 26 5.56 -0.73 1.84
N GLU A 27 4.60 0.06 2.34
CA GLU A 27 4.68 0.61 3.70
C GLU A 27 4.62 -0.46 4.78
N ILE A 28 3.79 -1.49 4.60
CA ILE A 28 3.74 -2.64 5.52
C ILE A 28 5.08 -3.38 5.52
N LEU A 29 5.70 -3.57 4.35
CA LEU A 29 7.02 -4.22 4.26
C LEU A 29 8.13 -3.39 4.92
N LYS A 30 8.12 -2.06 4.77
CA LYS A 30 9.05 -1.17 5.48
C LYS A 30 8.84 -1.26 6.99
N HIS A 31 7.60 -1.21 7.45
CA HIS A 31 7.26 -1.34 8.87
C HIS A 31 7.72 -2.70 9.43
N LYS A 32 7.48 -3.80 8.70
CA LYS A 32 7.98 -5.13 9.05
C LYS A 32 9.49 -5.12 9.23
N TRP A 33 10.24 -4.52 8.30
CA TRP A 33 11.69 -4.45 8.38
C TRP A 33 12.13 -3.70 9.64
N ILE A 34 11.62 -2.47 9.86
CA ILE A 34 11.97 -1.65 11.02
C ILE A 34 11.68 -2.37 12.35
N GLU A 35 10.51 -3.00 12.48
CA GLU A 35 10.16 -3.71 13.70
C GLU A 35 10.94 -5.02 13.87
N SER A 36 11.36 -5.66 12.77
CA SER A 36 12.25 -6.82 12.82
C SER A 36 13.66 -6.44 13.30
N GLU A 37 14.19 -5.31 12.81
CA GLU A 37 15.47 -4.76 13.29
C GLU A 37 15.41 -4.45 14.79
N LYS A 38 14.33 -3.82 15.25
CA LYS A 38 14.13 -3.53 16.68
C LYS A 38 14.01 -4.78 17.54
N ALA A 39 13.35 -5.82 17.03
CA ALA A 39 13.15 -7.07 17.75
C ALA A 39 14.37 -8.00 17.72
N GLY A 40 15.38 -7.70 16.88
CA GLY A 40 16.52 -8.58 16.61
C GLY A 40 16.15 -9.89 15.91
N LYS A 41 14.94 -9.98 15.34
CA LYS A 41 14.43 -11.14 14.60
C LYS A 41 13.29 -10.75 13.70
N ASP A 42 13.04 -11.53 12.64
CA ASP A 42 11.87 -11.35 11.80
C ASP A 42 10.58 -11.51 12.63
N ILE A 43 9.74 -10.48 12.63
CA ILE A 43 8.45 -10.48 13.34
C ILE A 43 7.33 -11.16 12.55
N GLY A 44 7.54 -11.44 11.25
CA GLY A 44 6.56 -12.00 10.33
C GLY A 44 5.66 -10.94 9.70
N PHE A 45 5.10 -11.27 8.52
CA PHE A 45 4.25 -10.35 7.76
C PHE A 45 2.92 -10.07 8.45
N GLU A 46 2.25 -11.10 8.99
CA GLU A 46 0.94 -10.95 9.62
C GLU A 46 0.98 -10.03 10.85
N LYS A 47 2.01 -10.19 11.70
CA LYS A 47 2.20 -9.33 12.87
C LYS A 47 2.47 -7.88 12.46
N ALA A 48 3.35 -7.66 11.48
CA ALA A 48 3.63 -6.33 10.95
C ALA A 48 2.39 -5.69 10.30
N LEU A 49 1.60 -6.47 9.57
CA LEU A 49 0.37 -6.03 8.94
C LEU A 49 -0.65 -5.54 9.98
N LEU A 50 -0.92 -6.34 11.01
CA LEU A 50 -1.87 -5.98 12.06
C LEU A 50 -1.42 -4.74 12.82
N ASP A 51 -0.15 -4.69 13.22
CA ASP A 51 0.42 -3.53 13.92
C ASP A 51 0.31 -2.25 13.08
N TRP A 52 0.66 -2.34 11.80
CA TRP A 52 0.61 -1.23 10.87
C TRP A 52 -0.81 -0.74 10.59
N ILE A 53 -1.77 -1.64 10.43
CA ILE A 53 -3.19 -1.30 10.25
C ILE A 53 -3.69 -0.50 11.44
N VAL A 54 -3.37 -0.92 12.67
CA VAL A 54 -3.85 -0.28 13.89
C VAL A 54 -3.19 1.08 14.11
N LYS A 55 -1.88 1.21 13.89
CA LYS A 55 -1.12 2.40 14.30
C LYS A 55 -0.87 3.43 13.20
N HIS A 56 -0.82 3.01 11.94
CA HIS A 56 -0.25 3.83 10.87
C HIS A 56 -1.20 4.08 9.69
N ARG A 57 -2.06 3.11 9.34
CA ARG A 57 -2.85 3.13 8.10
C ARG A 57 -3.70 4.38 7.89
N SER A 58 -4.44 4.80 8.92
CA SER A 58 -5.34 5.96 8.83
C SER A 58 -4.58 7.24 8.49
N ASN A 59 -3.45 7.47 9.17
CA ASN A 59 -2.60 8.64 8.95
C ASN A 59 -1.93 8.61 7.58
N TRP A 60 -1.44 7.43 7.17
CA TRP A 60 -0.84 7.24 5.86
C TRP A 60 -1.83 7.55 4.72
N ARG A 61 -3.06 7.03 4.81
CA ARG A 61 -4.12 7.33 3.81
C ARG A 61 -4.49 8.80 3.77
N ALA A 62 -4.61 9.45 4.92
CA ALA A 62 -4.91 10.88 4.99
C ALA A 62 -3.82 11.73 4.34
N LYS A 63 -2.54 11.36 4.52
CA LYS A 63 -1.40 12.03 3.88
C LYS A 63 -1.43 11.86 2.37
N ARG A 64 -1.63 10.63 1.87
CA ARG A 64 -1.75 10.31 0.44
C ARG A 64 -2.85 11.11 -0.26
N MET A 65 -4.04 11.20 0.33
CA MET A 65 -5.13 11.99 -0.25
C MET A 65 -4.76 13.47 -0.42
N LYS A 66 -4.02 14.04 0.53
CA LYS A 66 -3.53 15.42 0.44
C LYS A 66 -2.48 15.56 -0.66
N GLU A 67 -1.54 14.64 -0.75
CA GLU A 67 -0.49 14.61 -1.79
C GLU A 67 -1.10 14.50 -3.19
N THR A 68 -2.01 13.55 -3.42
CA THR A 68 -2.70 13.40 -4.72
C THR A 68 -3.50 14.65 -5.09
N ARG A 69 -4.11 15.33 -4.13
CA ARG A 69 -4.85 16.58 -4.38
C ARG A 69 -3.91 17.74 -4.71
N ALA A 70 -2.76 17.83 -4.05
CA ALA A 70 -1.75 18.83 -4.33
C ALA A 70 -1.13 18.62 -5.72
N GLU A 71 -0.82 17.38 -6.09
CA GLU A 71 -0.28 17.01 -7.40
C GLU A 71 -1.26 17.36 -8.53
N LYS A 72 -2.56 17.15 -8.33
CA LYS A 72 -3.60 17.57 -9.28
C LYS A 72 -3.80 19.09 -9.39
N ALA A 73 -3.43 19.86 -8.37
CA ALA A 73 -3.54 21.32 -8.39
C ALA A 73 -2.30 22.00 -9.00
N ALA A 74 -1.18 21.29 -9.05
CA ALA A 74 0.08 21.73 -9.63
C ALA A 74 0.27 21.30 -11.10
N SER A 75 -0.66 20.52 -11.66
CA SER A 75 -0.69 20.08 -13.05
C SER A 75 -1.84 20.75 -13.81
#